data_AF-A0A9D9G6N6-F1
#
_entry.id   AF-A0A9D9G6N6-F1
#
_cell.length_a   1.000
_cell.length_b   1.000
_cell.length_c   1.000
_cell.angle_alpha   90.00
_cell.angle_beta   90.00
_cell.angle_gamma   90.00
#
_symmetry.space_group_name_H-M   'P 1'
#
loop_
_entity.id
_entity.type
_entity.pdbx_description
1 polymer ?
#
loop_
_entity_poly.entity_id
_entity_poly.type
_entity_poly.pdbx_seq_one_letter_code
_entity_poly.pdbx_strand_id
1 'polypeptide(L)' 'MNQKIAAEWLGRSERTLLTMRQSGMLIEGTCWIRKIPQNPNSHVLYHLENCEEVLNGLAKARSMEEPFEKRKEVATA' A
#
# COMPACT_ATOMS: atom_id res chain seq x y z
N MET A 1 -14.92 3.86 -4.45
CA MET A 1 -15.45 3.70 -3.07
C MET A 1 -14.93 4.80 -2.15
N ASN A 2 -15.66 5.16 -1.09
CA ASN A 2 -15.19 6.16 -0.12
C ASN A 2 -14.09 5.60 0.81
N GLN A 3 -13.45 6.45 1.60
CA GLN A 3 -12.34 6.07 2.47
C GLN A 3 -12.71 5.03 3.54
N LYS A 4 -13.89 5.16 4.14
CA LYS A 4 -14.37 4.24 5.19
C LYS A 4 -14.58 2.82 4.65
N ILE A 5 -15.27 2.69 3.52
CA ILE A 5 -15.51 1.39 2.87
C ILE A 5 -14.18 0.77 2.42
N ALA A 6 -13.26 1.58 1.89
CA ALA A 6 -11.94 1.09 1.49
C ALA A 6 -11.11 0.58 2.69
N ALA A 7 -11.20 1.26 3.83
CA ALA A 7 -10.56 0.84 5.07
C ALA A 7 -11.10 -0.52 5.55
N GLU A 8 -12.43 -0.67 5.55
CA GLU A 8 -13.08 -1.94 5.92
C GLU A 8 -12.71 -3.08 4.96
N TRP A 9 -12.74 -2.83 3.65
CA TRP A 9 -12.41 -3.83 2.62
C TRP A 9 -10.97 -4.32 2.73
N LEU A 10 -10.02 -3.40 2.89
CA LEU A 10 -8.59 -3.71 2.94
C LEU A 10 -8.14 -4.20 4.33
N GLY A 11 -9.05 -4.21 5.32
CA GLY A 11 -8.73 -4.56 6.71
C GLY A 11 -7.70 -3.60 7.35
N ARG A 12 -7.73 -2.31 6.98
CA ARG A 12 -6.79 -1.28 7.46
C ARG A 12 -7.54 -0.09 8.05
N SER A 13 -6.91 0.66 8.95
CA SER A 13 -7.49 1.90 9.45
C SER A 13 -7.45 3.00 8.39
N GLU A 14 -8.43 3.92 8.43
CA GLU A 14 -8.47 5.10 7.54
C GLU A 14 -7.18 5.94 7.62
N ARG A 15 -6.60 6.06 8.81
CA ARG A 15 -5.31 6.72 9.03
C ARG A 15 -4.18 6.04 8.25
N THR A 16 -4.16 4.71 8.23
CA THR A 16 -3.17 3.94 7.47
C THR A 16 -3.32 4.18 5.98
N LEU A 17 -4.56 4.24 5.45
CA LEU A 17 -4.79 4.58 4.04
C LEU A 17 -4.31 5.99 3.70
N LEU A 18 -4.50 6.96 4.61
CA LEU A 18 -3.95 8.30 4.43
C LEU A 18 -2.41 8.25 4.35
N THR A 19 -1.76 7.57 5.30
CA THR A 19 -0.29 7.40 5.30
C THR A 19 0.20 6.73 4.03
N MET A 20 -0.46 5.67 3.57
CA MET A 20 -0.08 4.94 2.35
C MET A 20 -0.19 5.78 1.07
N ARG A 21 -1.15 6.70 1.01
CA ARG A 21 -1.23 7.68 -0.09
C ARG A 21 -0.11 8.70 -0.01
N GLN A 22 0.14 9.24 1.18
CA GLN A 22 1.22 10.22 1.40
C GLN A 22 2.61 9.62 1.15
N SER A 23 2.80 8.34 1.44
CA SER A 23 4.05 7.62 1.19
C SER A 23 4.21 7.16 -0.26
N GLY A 24 3.19 7.33 -1.11
CA GLY A 24 3.21 6.86 -2.49
C GLY A 24 3.03 5.34 -2.68
N MET A 25 2.66 4.59 -1.63
CA MET A 25 2.35 3.15 -1.77
C MET A 25 1.08 2.94 -2.60
N LEU A 26 0.08 3.80 -2.41
CA LEU A 26 -1.13 3.82 -3.23
C LEU A 26 -0.99 4.89 -4.30
N ILE A 27 -0.90 4.46 -5.56
CA ILE A 27 -0.63 5.34 -6.70
C ILE A 27 -1.89 6.13 -7.06
N GLU A 28 -1.77 7.46 -7.17
CA GLU A 28 -2.86 8.33 -7.63
C GLU A 28 -3.18 8.00 -9.11
N GLY A 29 -4.46 7.92 -9.47
CA GLY A 29 -4.93 7.49 -10.79
C GLY A 29 -5.16 5.99 -10.90
N THR A 30 -4.35 5.17 -10.23
CA THR A 30 -4.48 3.70 -10.25
C THR A 30 -5.30 3.18 -9.07
N CYS A 31 -4.87 3.51 -7.85
CA CYS A 31 -5.49 3.05 -6.61
C CYS A 31 -6.56 4.02 -6.11
N TRP A 32 -6.35 5.31 -6.32
CA TRP A 32 -7.27 6.34 -5.85
C TRP A 32 -7.25 7.58 -6.71
N ILE A 33 -8.36 8.30 -6.74
CA ILE A 33 -8.52 9.59 -7.43
C ILE A 33 -9.22 10.58 -6.52
N ARG A 34 -8.95 11.86 -6.70
CA ARG A 34 -9.79 12.91 -6.11
C ARG A 34 -11.01 13.12 -6.99
N LYS A 35 -12.17 13.31 -6.37
CA LYS A 35 -13.40 13.66 -7.08
C LYS A 35 -13.25 14.97 -7.85
N ILE A 36 -12.54 15.93 -7.27
CA ILE A 36 -12.15 17.19 -7.92
C ILE A 36 -10.61 17.27 -7.86
N PRO A 37 -9.90 17.05 -8.98
CA PRO A 37 -8.44 16.94 -8.97
C PRO A 37 -7.73 18.23 -8.52
N GLN A 38 -8.31 19.39 -8.79
CA GLN A 38 -7.73 20.69 -8.42
C GLN A 38 -7.98 21.07 -6.95
N ASN A 39 -8.93 20.42 -6.26
CA ASN A 39 -9.27 20.77 -4.89
C ASN A 39 -8.67 19.75 -3.90
N PRO A 40 -7.68 20.15 -3.07
CA PRO A 40 -7.04 19.23 -2.12
C PRO A 40 -8.00 18.72 -1.03
N ASN A 41 -9.05 19.49 -0.72
CA ASN A 41 -10.09 19.12 0.25
C ASN A 41 -11.20 18.26 -0.36
N SER A 42 -11.10 17.90 -1.64
CA SER A 42 -12.10 17.06 -2.28
C SER A 42 -12.07 15.64 -1.73
N HIS A 43 -13.22 14.98 -1.75
CA HIS A 43 -13.32 13.57 -1.39
C HIS A 43 -12.45 12.70 -2.31
N VAL A 44 -11.87 11.66 -1.69
CA VAL A 44 -11.08 10.66 -2.40
C VAL A 44 -11.89 9.40 -2.64
N LEU A 45 -11.77 8.90 -3.86
CA LEU A 45 -12.38 7.67 -4.32
C LEU A 45 -11.29 6.62 -4.52
N TYR A 46 -11.51 5.42 -3.99
CA TYR A 46 -10.61 4.29 -4.12
C TYR A 46 -11.13 3.25 -5.10
N HIS A 47 -10.22 2.66 -5.85
CA HIS A 47 -10.41 1.48 -6.70
C HIS A 47 -9.89 0.27 -5.92
N LEU A 48 -10.79 -0.49 -5.29
CA LEU A 48 -10.42 -1.50 -4.29
C LEU A 48 -9.58 -2.64 -4.89
N GLU A 49 -9.98 -3.16 -6.04
CA GLU A 49 -9.27 -4.24 -6.73
C GLU A 49 -7.83 -3.82 -7.08
N ASN A 50 -7.66 -2.62 -7.64
CA ASN A 50 -6.34 -2.07 -7.95
C ASN A 50 -5.49 -1.83 -6.69
N CYS A 51 -6.09 -1.33 -5.61
CA CYS A 51 -5.41 -1.18 -4.32
C CYS A 51 -4.90 -2.54 -3.82
N GLU A 52 -5.73 -3.57 -3.88
CA GLU A 52 -5.36 -4.92 -3.44
C GLU A 52 -4.25 -5.51 -4.31
N GLU A 53 -4.34 -5.36 -5.64
CA GLU A 53 -3.31 -5.81 -6.56
C GLU A 53 -1.94 -5.14 -6.28
N VAL A 54 -1.93 -3.82 -6.10
CA VAL A 54 -0.70 -3.08 -5.77
C VAL A 54 -0.14 -3.53 -4.42
N LEU A 55 -0.99 -3.68 -3.40
CA LEU A 55 -0.54 -4.13 -2.08
C LEU A 55 -0.02 -5.57 -2.09
N ASN A 56 -0.65 -6.46 -2.85
CA ASN A 56 -0.21 -7.85 -3.03
C ASN A 56 1.10 -7.90 -3.83
N GLY A 57 1.22 -7.08 -4.87
CA GLY A 57 2.46 -6.90 -5.63
C GLY A 57 3.62 -6.42 -4.75
N LEU A 58 3.38 -5.42 -3.91
CA LEU A 58 4.36 -4.92 -2.93
C LEU A 58 4.75 -6.00 -1.90
N ALA A 59 3.79 -6.78 -1.42
CA ALA A 59 4.06 -7.88 -0.49
C ALA A 59 4.93 -8.98 -1.14
N LYS A 60 4.65 -9.32 -2.40
CA LYS A 60 5.46 -10.27 -3.19
C LYS A 60 6.87 -9.76 -3.45
N ALA A 61 7.01 -8.49 -3.83
CA ALA A 61 8.32 -7.85 -4.02
C ALA A 61 9.15 -7.94 -2.73
N ARG A 62 8.56 -7.58 -1.58
CA ARG A 62 9.23 -7.66 -0.27
C ARG A 62 9.64 -9.08 0.11
N SER A 63 8.87 -10.09 -0.28
CA SER A 63 9.20 -11.50 -0.03
C SER A 63 10.34 -12.00 -0.92
N MET A 64 10.58 -11.37 -2.07
CA MET A 64 11.65 -11.75 -3.00
C MET A 64 12.97 -11.03 -2.67
N GLU A 65 12.91 -9.98 -1.86
CA GLU A 65 14.05 -9.19 -1.36
C GLU A 65 14.60 -9.70 -0.01
N GLU A 66 14.30 -10.93 0.40
CA GLU A 66 15.06 -11.56 1.49
C GLU A 66 16.38 -12.12 0.92
N PRO A 67 17.55 -11.50 1.17
CA PRO A 67 18.79 -12.22 1.00
C PRO A 67 18.80 -13.33 2.05
N PHE A 68 18.95 -14.56 1.59
CA PHE A 68 19.36 -15.68 2.43
C PHE A 68 20.70 -15.31 3.08
N GLU A 69 20.66 -14.60 4.21
CA GLU A 69 21.87 -14.28 4.98
C GLU A 69 22.46 -15.60 5.45
N LYS A 70 23.54 -16.00 4.78
CA LYS A 70 24.33 -17.19 5.06
C LYS A 70 24.58 -17.28 6.56
N ARG A 71 24.09 -18.35 7.19
CA ARG A 71 24.54 -18.79 8.52
C ARG A 71 26.07 -18.76 8.50
N LYS A 72 26.69 -17.87 9.28
CA LYS A 72 28.11 -17.92 9.54
C LYS A 72 28.35 -19.17 10.39
N GLU A 73 28.83 -20.22 9.75
CA GLU A 73 29.37 -21.37 10.45
C GLU A 73 30.54 -20.91 11.31
N VAL A 74 30.47 -21.28 12.59
CA VAL A 74 31.45 -20.97 13.63
C VAL A 74 32.74 -21.69 13.29
N ALA A 75 33.80 -20.93 12.96
CA ALA A 75 35.16 -21.47 12.96
C ALA A 75 35.71 -21.37 14.39
N THR A 76 35.66 -22.49 15.10
CA THR A 76 36.46 -22.75 16.29
C THR A 76 37.91 -22.99 15.84
N ALA A 77 38.86 -22.22 16.35
CA ALA A 77 40.29 -22.54 16.34
C ALA A 77 40.95 -21.92 17.58
#